data_AF-A0A3A9EFG7-F1
#
_entry.id   AF-A0A3A9EFG7-F1
#
_cell.length_a   1.000
_cell.length_b   1.000
_cell.length_c   1.000
_cell.angle_alpha   90.00
_cell.angle_beta   90.00
_cell.angle_gamma   90.00
#
_symmetry.space_group_name_H-M   'P 1'
#
loop_
_entity.id
_entity.type
_entity.pdbx_description
1 polymer ?
#
loop_
_entity_poly.entity_id
_entity_poly.type
_entity_poly.pdbx_seq_one_letter_code
_entity_poly.pdbx_strand_id
1 'polypeptide(L)'
;MCDKKKAYPGAGTPGQATGQGNFSGYSNPTNDSTTTPAKGQVTISDFLHAGRENALPLAVLCQLTGMDGRQVRLCIQRERLMGEPILSDNAHGYYLPGSEREVREFIRSMRHRAREIEKAAGVIEGVYYGR
;
A
#
# COMPACT_ATOMS: atom_id res chain seq x y z
N MET A 1 54.74 -9.70 2.59
CA MET A 1 53.62 -9.89 3.55
C MET A 1 53.12 -8.51 3.93
N CYS A 2 51.84 -8.20 3.67
CA CYS A 2 51.27 -6.90 3.96
C CYS A 2 50.43 -7.00 5.24
N ASP A 3 50.89 -6.33 6.28
CA ASP A 3 50.24 -6.31 7.58
C ASP A 3 49.18 -5.21 7.72
N LYS A 4 48.32 -5.50 8.69
CA LYS A 4 46.93 -5.11 8.88
C LYS A 4 46.73 -3.76 9.58
N LYS A 5 45.50 -3.24 9.35
CA LYS A 5 44.62 -2.46 10.25
C LYS A 5 44.99 -1.00 10.53
N LYS A 6 44.18 -0.10 9.95
CA LYS A 6 43.96 1.27 10.46
C LYS A 6 42.84 1.26 11.50
N ALA A 7 43.16 1.71 12.71
CA ALA A 7 42.21 2.24 13.67
C ALA A 7 42.09 3.75 13.42
N TYR A 8 40.86 4.29 13.42
CA TYR A 8 40.62 5.74 13.38
C TYR A 8 40.27 6.24 14.79
N PRO A 9 40.89 7.33 15.27
CA PRO A 9 40.57 7.95 16.56
C PRO A 9 39.36 8.89 16.44
N GLY A 10 38.69 9.11 17.57
CA GLY A 10 37.48 9.92 17.69
C GLY A 10 37.67 11.43 17.46
N ALA A 11 36.55 12.10 17.25
CA ALA A 11 36.40 13.55 17.28
C ALA A 11 35.06 13.89 17.96
N GLY A 12 35.11 14.89 18.83
CA GLY A 12 34.17 15.13 19.91
C GLY A 12 32.86 15.83 19.54
N THR A 13 31.93 15.71 20.47
CA THR A 13 30.70 16.51 20.61
C THR A 13 31.04 17.98 20.85
N PRO A 14 30.19 18.93 20.42
CA PRO A 14 29.35 19.62 21.42
C PRO A 14 27.94 20.00 20.94
N GLY A 15 27.03 20.21 21.90
CA GLY A 15 25.96 21.20 21.78
C GLY A 15 24.53 20.66 21.91
N GLN A 16 24.02 20.57 23.14
CA GLN A 16 22.59 20.50 23.40
C GLN A 16 21.92 21.82 22.98
N ALA A 17 20.83 21.74 22.23
CA ALA A 17 19.86 22.81 22.09
C ALA A 17 18.53 22.33 22.70
N THR A 18 18.14 23.00 23.78
CA THR A 18 16.86 22.87 24.48
C THR A 18 15.75 23.37 23.56
N GLY A 19 14.94 22.46 23.02
CA GLY A 19 13.76 22.78 22.21
C GLY A 19 12.54 22.07 22.80
N GLN A 20 11.55 22.87 23.19
CA GLN A 20 10.33 22.49 23.88
C GLN A 20 9.59 21.33 23.19
N GLY A 21 9.41 20.22 23.92
CA GLY A 21 8.58 19.10 23.50
C GLY A 21 7.11 19.42 23.61
N ASN A 22 6.53 20.04 22.57
CA ASN A 22 5.11 19.91 22.29
C ASN A 22 4.91 18.58 21.56
N PHE A 23 4.72 17.49 22.31
CA PHE A 23 4.22 16.24 21.75
C PHE A 23 2.72 16.42 21.45
N SER A 24 2.43 17.13 20.35
CA SER A 24 1.10 17.18 19.77
C SER A 24 0.77 15.77 19.33
N GLY A 25 -0.19 15.14 20.01
CA GLY A 25 -0.69 13.82 19.66
C GLY A 25 -1.07 13.82 18.19
N TYR A 26 -0.37 13.02 17.40
CA TYR A 26 -0.84 12.60 16.10
C TYR A 26 -2.04 11.68 16.35
N SER A 27 -3.20 12.29 16.56
CA SER A 27 -4.48 11.63 16.31
C SER A 27 -4.48 11.30 14.83
N ASN A 28 -4.17 10.05 14.49
CA ASN A 28 -4.57 9.52 13.18
C ASN A 28 -6.09 9.71 13.12
N PRO A 29 -6.64 10.52 12.20
CA PRO A 29 -8.07 10.49 11.99
C PRO A 29 -8.37 9.09 11.44
N THR A 30 -9.00 8.26 12.27
CA THR A 30 -9.76 7.10 11.80
C THR A 30 -10.83 7.67 10.88
N ASN A 31 -10.53 7.70 9.59
CA ASN A 31 -11.49 7.99 8.55
C ASN A 31 -12.36 6.75 8.35
N ASP A 32 -13.17 6.44 9.36
CA ASP A 32 -14.35 5.61 9.24
C ASP A 32 -15.40 6.39 8.43
N SER A 33 -15.09 6.64 7.16
CA SER A 33 -16.08 7.16 6.22
C SER A 33 -16.83 5.96 5.65
N THR A 34 -17.84 5.50 6.39
CA THR A 34 -18.95 4.66 5.91
C THR A 34 -19.91 5.45 5.01
N THR A 35 -19.39 6.36 4.19
CA THR A 35 -20.18 7.12 3.23
C THR A 35 -20.18 6.34 1.93
N THR A 36 -21.30 5.66 1.63
CA THR A 36 -21.64 5.25 0.26
C THR A 36 -21.38 6.45 -0.65
N PRO A 37 -20.63 6.33 -1.77
CA PRO A 37 -20.33 7.47 -2.61
C PRO A 37 -21.66 8.12 -3.02
N ALA A 38 -21.85 9.37 -2.62
CA ALA A 38 -23.02 10.13 -3.03
C ALA A 38 -22.97 10.25 -4.55
N LYS A 39 -24.13 10.12 -5.21
CA LYS A 39 -24.28 10.25 -6.66
C LYS A 39 -23.63 11.56 -7.13
N GLY A 40 -22.42 11.47 -7.71
CA GLY A 40 -21.61 12.65 -8.10
C GLY A 40 -20.15 12.66 -7.59
N GLN A 41 -19.73 11.72 -6.74
CA GLN A 41 -18.33 11.61 -6.33
C GLN A 41 -17.55 10.75 -7.34
N VAL A 42 -16.48 11.31 -7.93
CA VAL A 42 -15.62 10.60 -8.88
C VAL A 42 -14.92 9.44 -8.16
N THR A 43 -15.07 8.23 -8.71
CA THR A 43 -14.50 6.98 -8.20
C THR A 43 -13.15 6.70 -8.88
N ILE A 44 -12.35 5.78 -8.32
CA ILE A 44 -11.11 5.36 -8.97
C ILE A 44 -11.41 4.65 -10.30
N SER A 45 -12.46 3.83 -10.36
CA SER A 45 -12.89 3.16 -11.60
C SER A 45 -13.17 4.12 -12.74
N ASP A 46 -13.63 5.36 -12.47
CA ASP A 46 -13.92 6.36 -13.52
C ASP A 46 -12.67 6.80 -14.29
N PHE A 47 -11.47 6.61 -13.73
CA PHE A 47 -10.19 6.93 -14.38
C PHE A 47 -9.57 5.74 -15.11
N LEU A 48 -10.10 4.53 -14.91
CA LEU A 48 -9.52 3.30 -15.40
C LEU A 48 -10.18 2.84 -16.70
N HIS A 49 -9.40 2.18 -17.54
CA HIS A 49 -9.88 1.58 -18.78
C HIS A 49 -9.76 0.06 -18.71
N ALA A 50 -10.53 -0.63 -19.54
CA ALA A 50 -10.54 -2.08 -19.62
C ALA A 50 -9.26 -2.62 -20.27
N GLY A 51 -8.75 -3.75 -19.77
CA GLY A 51 -7.59 -4.46 -20.31
C GLY A 51 -6.28 -4.05 -19.62
N ARG A 52 -5.40 -5.03 -19.42
CA ARG A 52 -4.09 -4.83 -18.77
C ARG A 52 -3.20 -3.83 -19.50
N GLU A 53 -3.34 -3.71 -20.83
CA GLU A 53 -2.61 -2.77 -21.66
C GLU A 53 -2.87 -1.30 -21.28
N ASN A 54 -4.00 -1.01 -20.62
CA ASN A 54 -4.39 0.33 -20.20
C ASN A 54 -4.14 0.59 -18.70
N ALA A 55 -3.31 -0.24 -18.06
CA ALA A 55 -3.04 -0.12 -16.64
C ALA A 55 -2.33 1.20 -16.28
N LEU A 56 -2.84 1.87 -15.25
CA LEU A 56 -2.29 3.11 -14.74
C LEU A 56 -1.44 2.87 -13.49
N PRO A 57 -0.18 3.37 -13.44
CA PRO A 57 0.64 3.35 -12.24
C PRO A 57 -0.01 4.13 -11.10
N LEU A 58 0.28 3.75 -9.85
CA LEU A 58 -0.23 4.42 -8.66
C LEU A 58 0.06 5.93 -8.66
N ALA A 59 1.26 6.32 -9.12
CA ALA A 59 1.67 7.72 -9.18
C ALA A 59 0.75 8.57 -10.08
N VAL A 60 0.28 8.00 -11.19
CA VAL A 60 -0.66 8.67 -12.11
C VAL A 60 -2.02 8.83 -11.45
N LEU A 61 -2.51 7.80 -10.76
CA LEU A 61 -3.77 7.88 -10.01
C LEU A 61 -3.71 8.94 -8.90
N CYS A 62 -2.59 9.06 -8.19
CA CYS A 62 -2.40 10.13 -7.19
C CYS A 62 -2.47 11.52 -7.83
N GLN A 63 -1.87 11.71 -9.02
CA GLN A 63 -1.92 12.99 -9.74
C GLN A 63 -3.34 13.33 -10.21
N LEU A 64 -4.06 12.36 -10.77
CA LEU A 64 -5.43 12.56 -11.28
C LEU A 64 -6.42 12.87 -10.17
N THR A 65 -6.22 12.28 -8.99
CA THR A 65 -7.17 12.37 -7.87
C THR A 65 -6.78 13.43 -6.83
N GLY A 66 -5.53 13.90 -6.84
CA GLY A 66 -4.97 14.74 -5.77
C GLY A 66 -4.81 14.02 -4.43
N MET A 67 -5.05 12.71 -4.37
CA MET A 67 -4.95 11.89 -3.16
C MET A 67 -3.55 11.32 -2.98
N ASP A 68 -3.18 11.00 -1.75
CA ASP A 68 -1.96 10.24 -1.49
C ASP A 68 -2.12 8.75 -1.88
N GLY A 69 -1.00 8.05 -2.03
CA GLY A 69 -1.02 6.65 -2.47
C GLY A 69 -1.72 5.68 -1.51
N ARG A 70 -1.81 6.01 -0.21
CA ARG A 70 -2.54 5.22 0.79
C ARG A 70 -4.04 5.43 0.60
N GLN A 71 -4.50 6.66 0.42
CA GLN A 71 -5.89 6.99 0.15
C GLN A 71 -6.38 6.33 -1.13
N VAL A 72 -5.62 6.41 -2.24
CA VAL A 72 -5.97 5.75 -3.50
C VAL A 72 -6.15 4.24 -3.30
N ARG A 73 -5.22 3.57 -2.61
CA ARG A 73 -5.33 2.12 -2.33
C ARG A 73 -6.54 1.77 -1.46
N LEU A 74 -6.89 2.62 -0.49
CA LEU A 74 -8.09 2.44 0.33
C LEU A 74 -9.37 2.58 -0.51
N CYS A 75 -9.44 3.57 -1.39
CA CYS A 75 -10.57 3.74 -2.31
C CYS A 75 -10.71 2.53 -3.24
N ILE A 76 -9.61 2.07 -3.86
CA ILE A 76 -9.62 0.86 -4.70
C ILE A 76 -10.13 -0.36 -3.93
N GLN A 77 -9.69 -0.55 -2.68
CA GLN A 77 -10.17 -1.67 -1.88
C GLN A 77 -11.67 -1.54 -1.54
N ARG A 78 -12.15 -0.33 -1.26
CA ARG A 78 -13.58 -0.08 -1.03
C ARG A 78 -14.40 -0.40 -2.27
N GLU A 79 -13.99 0.10 -3.43
CA GLU A 79 -14.65 -0.15 -4.72
C GLU A 79 -14.72 -1.65 -5.03
N ARG A 80 -13.62 -2.40 -4.82
CA ARG A 80 -13.60 -3.87 -4.92
C ARG A 80 -14.62 -4.55 -4.02
N LEU A 81 -14.76 -4.09 -2.78
CA LEU A 81 -15.73 -4.63 -1.82
C LEU A 81 -17.18 -4.25 -2.18
N MET A 82 -17.38 -3.16 -2.92
CA MET A 82 -18.69 -2.76 -3.47
C MET A 82 -19.03 -3.49 -4.78
N GLY A 83 -18.14 -4.36 -5.27
CA GLY A 83 -18.35 -5.16 -6.48
C GLY A 83 -17.71 -4.60 -7.74
N GLU A 84 -16.96 -3.50 -7.66
CA GLU A 84 -16.26 -2.93 -8.81
C GLU A 84 -14.93 -3.65 -9.05
N PRO A 85 -14.75 -4.37 -10.17
CA PRO A 85 -13.65 -5.31 -10.33
C PRO A 85 -12.34 -4.64 -10.75
N ILE A 86 -11.77 -3.75 -9.92
CA ILE A 86 -10.47 -3.12 -10.21
C ILE A 86 -9.34 -4.16 -10.07
N LEU A 87 -8.66 -4.50 -11.15
CA LEU A 87 -7.51 -5.41 -11.13
C LEU A 87 -6.21 -4.65 -10.85
N SER A 88 -5.19 -5.36 -10.38
CA SER A 88 -3.85 -4.78 -10.20
C SER A 88 -2.77 -5.74 -10.62
N ASP A 89 -1.76 -5.21 -11.30
CA ASP A 89 -0.54 -5.91 -11.68
C ASP A 89 0.68 -5.23 -11.06
N ASN A 90 1.65 -6.03 -10.64
CA ASN A 90 2.85 -5.59 -9.95
C ASN A 90 3.74 -4.69 -10.83
N ALA A 91 3.64 -4.86 -12.16
CA ALA A 91 4.46 -4.16 -13.13
C ALA A 91 3.79 -2.88 -13.67
N HIS A 92 2.51 -2.95 -14.04
CA HIS A 92 1.86 -1.89 -14.82
C HIS A 92 0.90 -1.00 -14.01
N GLY A 93 0.35 -1.49 -12.89
CA GLY A 93 -0.57 -0.74 -12.04
C GLY A 93 -2.00 -1.28 -12.06
N TYR A 94 -2.99 -0.38 -12.08
CA TYR A 94 -4.41 -0.71 -11.89
C TYR A 94 -5.22 -0.52 -13.18
N TYR A 95 -6.21 -1.37 -13.41
CA TYR A 95 -7.04 -1.39 -14.62
C TYR A 95 -8.38 -2.08 -14.37
N LEU A 96 -9.34 -1.89 -15.28
CA LEU A 96 -10.58 -2.67 -15.31
C LEU A 96 -10.38 -3.94 -16.16
N PRO A 97 -11.09 -5.04 -15.88
CA PRO A 97 -10.91 -6.28 -16.63
C PRO A 97 -11.34 -6.10 -18.09
N GLY A 98 -10.44 -6.44 -19.01
CA GLY A 98 -10.75 -6.57 -20.43
C GLY A 98 -11.18 -7.99 -20.81
N SER A 99 -10.91 -8.98 -19.95
CA SER A 99 -11.30 -10.37 -20.19
C SER A 99 -11.53 -11.17 -18.90
N GLU A 100 -12.33 -12.25 -19.00
CA GLU A 100 -12.54 -13.18 -17.88
C GLU A 100 -11.23 -13.86 -17.43
N ARG A 101 -10.28 -14.04 -18.35
CA ARG A 101 -8.96 -14.60 -18.04
C ARG A 101 -8.22 -13.71 -17.04
N GLU A 102 -8.19 -12.40 -17.25
CA GLU A 102 -7.53 -11.44 -16.36
C GLU A 102 -8.16 -11.49 -14.96
N VAL A 103 -9.49 -11.55 -14.88
CA VAL A 103 -10.22 -11.69 -13.61
C VAL A 103 -9.81 -12.97 -12.89
N ARG A 104 -9.81 -14.11 -13.59
CA ARG A 104 -9.47 -15.41 -13.02
C ARG A 104 -8.03 -15.46 -12.52
N GLU A 105 -7.09 -14.92 -13.29
CA GLU A 105 -5.68 -14.81 -12.92
C GLU A 105 -5.48 -13.92 -11.70
N PHE A 106 -6.17 -12.77 -11.65
CA PHE A 106 -6.13 -11.87 -10.51
C PHE A 106 -6.68 -12.51 -9.24
N ILE A 107 -7.86 -13.15 -9.30
CA ILE A 107 -8.45 -13.86 -8.16
C ILE A 107 -7.51 -14.97 -7.65
N ARG A 108 -6.93 -15.75 -8.57
CA ARG A 108 -5.96 -16.80 -8.22
C ARG A 108 -4.74 -16.20 -7.51
N SER A 109 -4.21 -15.09 -8.01
CA SER A 109 -3.08 -14.37 -7.42
C SER A 109 -3.41 -13.83 -6.02
N MET A 110 -4.57 -13.19 -5.86
CA MET A 110 -5.04 -12.70 -4.55
C MET A 110 -5.16 -13.83 -3.52
N ARG A 111 -5.80 -14.95 -3.89
CA ARG A 111 -5.96 -16.11 -3.00
C ARG A 111 -4.64 -16.78 -2.66
N HIS A 112 -3.68 -16.78 -3.58
CA HIS A 112 -2.34 -17.25 -3.29
C HIS A 112 -1.67 -16.36 -2.24
N ARG A 113 -1.66 -15.03 -2.45
CA ARG A 113 -1.07 -14.08 -1.50
C ARG A 113 -1.72 -14.14 -0.12
N ALA A 114 -3.04 -14.29 -0.05
CA ALA A 114 -3.76 -14.45 1.22
C ALA A 114 -3.25 -15.68 2.00
N ARG A 115 -3.11 -16.83 1.35
CA ARG A 115 -2.57 -18.05 1.98
C ARG A 115 -1.13 -17.88 2.46
N GLU A 116 -0.28 -17.17 1.71
CA GLU A 116 1.09 -16.91 2.14
C GLU A 116 1.14 -15.97 3.36
N ILE A 117 0.26 -14.97 3.41
CA ILE A 117 0.11 -14.10 4.59
C ILE A 117 -0.35 -14.91 5.81
N GLU A 118 -1.36 -15.78 5.65
CA GLU A 118 -1.85 -16.65 6.73
C GLU A 118 -0.75 -17.59 7.24
N LYS A 119 0.00 -18.22 6.34
CA LYS A 119 1.15 -19.06 6.72
C LYS A 119 2.20 -18.29 7.51
N ALA A 120 2.58 -17.10 7.05
CA ALA A 120 3.55 -16.26 7.74
C ALA A 120 3.06 -15.86 9.14
N ALA A 121 1.78 -15.47 9.25
CA ALA A 121 1.16 -15.16 10.54
C ALA A 121 1.17 -16.38 11.48
N GLY A 122 0.84 -17.57 10.97
CA GLY A 122 0.87 -18.81 11.76
C GLY A 122 2.27 -19.17 12.25
N VAL A 123 3.32 -18.93 11.46
CA VAL A 123 4.71 -19.14 11.92
C VAL A 123 5.06 -18.16 13.05
N ILE A 124 4.73 -16.87 12.90
CA ILE A 124 4.97 -15.88 13.96
C ILE A 124 4.19 -16.24 15.22
N GLU A 125 2.93 -16.68 15.06
CA GLU A 125 2.08 -17.12 16.16
C GLU A 125 2.69 -18.32 16.89
N GLY A 126 3.19 -19.33 16.17
CA GLY A 126 3.88 -20.49 16.76
C GLY A 126 5.15 -20.09 17.51
N VAL A 127 5.93 -19.15 16.98
CA VAL A 127 7.16 -18.64 17.65
C VAL A 127 6.84 -17.90 18.95
N TYR A 128 5.78 -17.08 18.97
CA TYR A 128 5.43 -16.26 20.14
C TYR A 128 4.58 -16.99 21.18
N TYR A 129 3.66 -17.86 20.76
CA TYR A 129 2.67 -18.49 21.63
C TYR A 129 2.89 -20.01 21.81
N GLY A 130 3.87 -20.63 21.13
CA GLY A 130 4.30 -22.01 21.39
C GLY A 130 3.30 -23.09 21.00
N ARG A 131 2.51 -22.86 19.94
CA ARG A 131 1.47 -23.79 19.48
C ARG A 131 2.03 -24.93 18.63
#